data_AF-A0A3P1Y1K0-F1
#
_entry.id   AF-A0A3P1Y1K0-F1
#
_cell.length_a   1.000
_cell.length_b   1.000
_cell.length_c   1.000
_cell.angle_alpha   90.00
_cell.angle_beta   90.00
_cell.angle_gamma   90.00
#
_symmetry.space_group_name_H-M   'P 1'
#
loop_
_entity.id
_entity.type
_entity.pdbx_description
1 polymer ?
#
loop_
_entity_poly.entity_id
_entity_poly.type
_entity_poly.pdbx_seq_one_letter_code
_entity_poly.pdbx_strand_id
1 'polypeptide(L)'
;MPPLRRIVVAAFVLLVLFIIGTHYFFEARRIAQLKAAVEEREALLRQKQESVRDYREKVVFYSSQEGIEHMAREHYNLVFPNERVILIRSDDAGPGGVP
;
A
#
# COMPACT_ATOMS: atom_id res chain seq x y z
N MET A 1 60.63 17.03 18.01
CA MET A 1 59.43 17.14 18.87
C MET A 1 58.59 18.30 18.35
N PRO A 2 57.35 18.08 17.90
CA PRO A 2 56.49 19.17 17.45
C PRO A 2 56.26 20.15 18.60
N PRO A 3 56.31 21.47 18.36
CA PRO A 3 56.15 22.47 19.41
C PRO A 3 54.75 22.35 20.03
N LEU A 4 54.68 22.40 21.36
CA LEU A 4 53.44 22.26 22.14
C LEU A 4 52.29 23.13 21.60
N ARG A 5 52.62 24.35 21.14
CA ARG A 5 51.70 25.28 20.48
C ARG A 5 50.95 24.68 19.29
N ARG A 6 51.62 23.91 18.44
CA ARG A 6 50.98 23.26 17.27
C ARG A 6 50.03 22.14 17.68
N ILE A 7 50.37 21.40 18.74
CA ILE A 7 49.52 20.34 19.27
C ILE A 7 48.23 20.96 19.85
N VAL A 8 48.35 22.05 20.61
CA VAL A 8 47.20 22.76 21.19
C VAL A 8 46.29 23.34 20.10
N VAL A 9 46.88 23.96 19.06
CA VAL A 9 46.09 24.48 17.92
C VAL A 9 45.39 23.35 17.17
N ALA A 10 46.07 22.24 16.89
CA ALA A 10 45.47 21.10 16.21
C ALA A 10 44.32 20.48 17.03
N ALA A 11 44.50 20.34 18.35
CA ALA A 11 43.47 19.85 19.25
C ALA A 11 42.24 20.78 19.28
N PHE A 12 42.45 22.09 19.30
CA PHE A 12 41.36 23.07 19.26
C PHE A 12 40.58 23.02 17.96
N VAL A 13 41.27 22.93 16.82
CA VAL A 13 40.62 22.80 15.50
C VAL A 13 39.82 21.49 15.42
N LEU A 14 40.40 20.38 15.89
CA LEU A 14 39.70 19.09 15.95
C LEU A 14 38.44 19.17 16.82
N LEU A 15 38.53 19.80 17.99
CA LEU A 15 37.37 19.99 18.88
C LEU A 15 36.23 20.75 18.17
N VAL A 16 36.54 21.85 17.50
CA VAL A 16 35.55 22.65 16.76
C VAL A 16 34.93 21.84 15.63
N LEU A 17 35.75 21.13 14.84
CA LEU A 17 35.24 20.25 13.78
C LEU A 17 34.36 19.14 14.35
N PHE A 18 34.68 18.61 15.52
CA PHE A 18 33.90 17.56 16.17
C PHE A 18 32.53 18.07 16.61
N ILE A 19 32.46 19.26 17.21
CA ILE A 19 31.20 19.91 17.62
C ILE A 19 30.31 20.18 16.41
N ILE A 20 30.88 20.76 15.35
CA ILE A 20 30.14 21.05 14.11
C ILE A 20 29.68 19.74 13.47
N GLY A 21 30.58 18.76 13.33
CA GLY A 21 30.27 17.47 12.71
C GLY A 21 29.18 16.70 13.43
N THR A 22 29.20 16.66 14.76
CA THR A 22 28.15 15.99 15.55
C THR A 22 26.80 16.69 15.41
N HIS A 23 26.78 18.03 15.39
CA HIS A 23 25.54 18.78 15.19
C HIS A 23 24.91 18.50 13.81
N TYR A 24 25.69 18.60 12.74
CA TYR A 24 25.20 18.35 11.37
C TYR A 24 24.77 16.89 11.16
N PHE A 25 25.49 15.94 11.75
CA PHE A 25 25.14 14.54 11.67
C PHE A 25 23.78 14.24 12.33
N PHE A 26 23.49 14.89 13.45
CA PHE A 26 22.21 14.73 14.15
C PHE A 26 21.04 15.30 13.33
N GLU A 27 21.23 16.44 12.69
CA GLU A 27 20.23 17.04 11.80
C GLU A 27 19.96 16.19 10.57
N ALA A 28 21.02 15.65 9.94
CA ALA A 28 20.87 14.77 8.77
C ALA A 28 20.06 13.52 9.09
N ARG A 29 20.27 12.91 10.27
CA ARG A 29 19.46 11.78 10.74
C ARG A 29 18.00 12.17 10.94
N ARG A 30 17.74 13.35 11.50
CA ARG A 30 16.38 13.85 11.72
C ARG A 30 15.63 14.09 10.41
N ILE A 31 16.31 14.65 9.40
CA ILE A 31 15.76 14.83 8.06
C ILE A 31 15.48 13.48 7.40
N ALA A 32 16.39 12.50 7.53
CA ALA A 32 16.18 11.16 6.99
C ALA A 32 14.95 10.47 7.61
N GLN A 33 14.76 10.60 8.93
CA GLN A 33 13.58 10.07 9.60
C GLN A 33 12.29 10.76 9.14
N LEU A 34 12.29 12.10 8.99
CA LEU A 34 11.14 12.82 8.46
C LEU A 34 10.82 12.41 7.03
N LYS A 35 11.85 12.24 6.18
CA LYS A 35 11.68 11.79 4.79
C LYS A 35 11.05 10.40 4.72
N ALA A 36 11.51 9.46 5.56
CA ALA A 36 10.93 8.13 5.62
C ALA A 36 9.45 8.15 6.03
N ALA A 37 9.09 8.97 7.02
CA ALA A 37 7.69 9.14 7.42
C ALA A 37 6.82 9.76 6.30
N VAL A 38 7.38 10.69 5.53
CA VAL A 38 6.68 11.28 4.36
C VAL A 38 6.50 10.24 3.25
N GLU A 39 7.54 9.46 2.93
CA GLU A 39 7.47 8.41 1.90
C GLU A 39 6.41 7.35 2.25
N GLU A 40 6.29 6.96 3.52
CA GLU A 40 5.23 6.04 3.97
C GLU A 40 3.83 6.63 3.75
N ARG A 41 3.63 7.91 4.07
CA ARG A 41 2.35 8.61 3.86
C ARG A 41 2.03 8.73 2.37
N GLU A 42 3.02 9.04 1.53
CA GLU A 42 2.83 9.09 0.08
C GLU A 42 2.45 7.73 -0.50
N ALA A 43 3.09 6.65 -0.03
CA ALA A 43 2.76 5.29 -0.46
C ALA A 43 1.30 4.94 -0.11
N LEU A 44 0.86 5.26 1.11
CA LEU A 44 -0.53 5.08 1.53
C LEU A 44 -1.52 5.90 0.69
N LEU A 45 -1.17 7.14 0.35
CA LEU A 45 -2.00 7.98 -0.51
C LEU A 45 -2.13 7.41 -1.92
N ARG A 46 -1.03 6.92 -2.51
CA ARG A 46 -1.06 6.26 -3.83
C ARG A 46 -1.93 5.03 -3.81
N GLN A 47 -1.81 4.18 -2.79
CA GLN A 47 -2.63 2.97 -2.64
C GLN A 47 -4.12 3.34 -2.56
N LYS A 48 -4.48 4.33 -1.73
CA LYS A 48 -5.88 4.78 -1.63
C LYS A 48 -6.40 5.35 -2.94
N GLN A 49 -5.59 6.11 -3.65
CA GLN A 49 -5.97 6.68 -4.95
C GLN A 49 -6.23 5.58 -5.98
N GLU A 50 -5.42 4.52 -5.98
CA GLU A 50 -5.64 3.36 -6.84
C GLU A 50 -6.94 2.62 -6.49
N SER A 51 -7.22 2.39 -5.20
CA SER A 51 -8.49 1.79 -4.78
C SER A 51 -9.69 2.63 -5.21
N VAL A 52 -9.62 3.95 -5.04
CA VAL A 52 -10.70 4.86 -5.48
C VAL A 52 -10.90 4.80 -6.99
N ARG A 53 -9.81 4.70 -7.77
CA ARG A 53 -9.88 4.54 -9.22
C ARG A 53 -10.57 3.23 -9.61
N ASP A 54 -10.18 2.12 -9.00
CA ASP A 54 -10.79 0.80 -9.24
C ASP A 54 -12.29 0.80 -8.89
N TYR A 55 -12.66 1.35 -7.73
CA TYR A 55 -14.07 1.48 -7.35
C TYR A 55 -14.84 2.39 -8.30
N ARG A 56 -14.26 3.49 -8.75
CA ARG A 56 -14.90 4.38 -9.72
C ARG A 56 -15.16 3.65 -11.05
N GLU A 57 -14.19 2.87 -11.53
CA GLU A 57 -14.34 2.07 -12.75
C GLU A 57 -15.47 1.04 -12.60
N LYS A 58 -15.49 0.30 -11.49
CA LYS A 58 -16.59 -0.64 -11.16
C LYS A 58 -17.94 0.04 -11.09
N VAL A 59 -18.04 1.18 -10.40
CA VAL A 59 -19.29 1.95 -10.31
C VAL A 59 -19.76 2.38 -11.68
N VAL A 60 -18.86 2.86 -12.55
CA VAL A 60 -19.21 3.23 -13.92
C VAL A 60 -19.70 2.02 -14.70
N PHE A 61 -19.00 0.89 -14.64
CA PHE A 61 -19.40 -0.34 -15.31
C PHE A 61 -20.79 -0.82 -14.85
N TYR A 62 -21.00 -0.92 -13.55
CA TYR A 62 -22.26 -1.35 -12.93
C TYR A 62 -23.36 -0.28 -12.93
N SER A 63 -23.09 0.93 -13.43
CA SER A 63 -24.14 1.92 -13.67
C SER A 63 -24.90 1.69 -14.98
N SER A 64 -24.33 0.88 -15.88
CA SER A 64 -24.98 0.47 -17.13
C SER A 64 -25.93 -0.70 -16.90
N GLN A 65 -26.98 -0.81 -17.72
CA GLN A 65 -27.93 -1.93 -17.63
C GLN A 65 -27.21 -3.28 -17.83
N GLU A 66 -26.33 -3.38 -18.82
CA GLU A 66 -25.52 -4.57 -19.10
C GLU A 66 -24.60 -4.94 -17.92
N GLY A 67 -24.00 -3.94 -17.26
CA GLY A 67 -23.19 -4.17 -16.07
C GLY A 67 -24.02 -4.70 -14.88
N ILE A 68 -25.23 -4.17 -14.68
CA ILE A 68 -26.15 -4.66 -13.64
C ILE A 68 -26.57 -6.10 -13.94
N GLU A 69 -26.88 -6.42 -15.20
CA GLU A 69 -27.24 -7.77 -15.64
C GLU A 69 -26.08 -8.75 -15.43
N HIS A 70 -24.85 -8.33 -15.72
CA HIS A 70 -23.66 -9.12 -15.47
C HIS A 70 -23.46 -9.39 -13.96
N MET A 71 -23.60 -8.37 -13.11
CA MET A 71 -23.51 -8.52 -11.65
C MET A 71 -24.60 -9.45 -11.09
N ALA A 72 -25.84 -9.30 -11.57
CA ALA A 72 -26.98 -10.11 -11.15
C ALA A 72 -26.75 -11.61 -11.43
N ARG A 73 -26.13 -11.92 -12.57
CA ARG A 73 -25.80 -13.30 -12.97
C ARG A 73 -24.61 -13.86 -12.18
N GLU A 74 -23.50 -13.14 -12.10
CA GLU A 74 -22.28 -13.67 -11.47
C GLU A 74 -22.38 -13.78 -9.94
N HIS A 75 -22.96 -12.78 -9.28
CA HIS A 75 -22.97 -12.72 -7.80
C HIS A 75 -24.23 -13.28 -7.17
N TYR A 76 -25.37 -13.22 -7.87
CA TYR A 76 -26.67 -13.60 -7.32
C TYR A 76 -27.32 -14.76 -8.07
N ASN A 77 -26.69 -15.28 -9.12
CA ASN A 77 -27.21 -16.34 -9.98
C ASN A 77 -28.64 -16.06 -10.46
N LEU A 78 -28.95 -14.78 -10.68
CA LEU A 78 -30.24 -14.34 -11.18
C LEU A 78 -30.31 -14.63 -12.69
N VAL A 79 -31.47 -15.10 -13.12
CA VAL A 79 -31.75 -15.48 -14.50
C VAL A 79 -32.96 -14.72 -15.02
N PHE A 80 -33.03 -14.49 -16.33
CA PHE A 80 -34.20 -13.83 -16.90
C PHE A 80 -35.45 -14.71 -16.76
N PRO A 81 -36.64 -14.10 -16.69
CA PRO A 81 -37.87 -14.86 -16.77
C PRO A 81 -37.90 -15.64 -18.09
N ASN A 82 -38.02 -16.98 -17.98
CA ASN A 82 -38.00 -17.98 -19.05
C ASN A 82 -36.61 -18.46 -19.54
N GLU A 83 -35.52 -18.16 -18.84
CA GLU A 83 -34.20 -18.72 -19.15
C GLU A 83 -34.06 -20.17 -18.64
N ARG A 84 -33.43 -21.06 -19.43
CA ARG A 84 -33.29 -22.49 -19.08
C ARG A 84 -32.13 -22.66 -18.10
N VAL A 85 -32.44 -23.02 -16.85
CA VAL A 85 -31.44 -23.27 -15.80
C VAL A 85 -31.06 -24.75 -15.77
N ILE A 86 -29.76 -25.04 -15.79
CA ILE A 86 -29.22 -26.40 -15.65
C ILE A 86 -28.64 -26.53 -14.23
N LEU A 87 -29.27 -27.37 -13.41
CA LEU A 87 -28.78 -27.69 -12.06
C LEU A 87 -27.74 -28.80 -12.18
N ILE A 88 -26.47 -28.47 -11.96
CA ILE A 88 -25.40 -29.45 -11.87
C ILE A 88 -25.34 -29.90 -10.42
N ARG A 89 -25.85 -31.10 -10.13
CA ARG A 89 -25.70 -31.75 -8.83
C ARG A 89 -24.45 -32.62 -8.88
N SER A 90 -23.47 -32.37 -8.03
CA SER A 90 -22.35 -33.28 -7.80
C SER A 90 -22.89 -34.54 -7.12
N ASP A 91 -22.81 -35.68 -7.80
CA ASP A 91 -23.22 -36.97 -7.27
C ASP A 91 -22.10 -37.57 -6.40
N ASP A 92 -21.71 -36.84 -5.35
CA ASP A 92 -20.75 -37.31 -4.34
C ASP A 92 -21.47 -37.72 -3.04
N ALA A 93 -22.74 -38.11 -3.15
CA ALA A 93 -23.46 -38.80 -2.08
C ALA A 93 -23.96 -40.13 -2.66
N GLY A 94 -23.27 -41.21 -2.28
CA GLY A 94 -23.66 -42.58 -2.59
C GLY A 94 -25.13 -42.87 -2.24
N PRO A 95 -25.67 -43.98 -2.77
CA PRO A 95 -27.10 -44.23 -2.79
C PRO A 95 -27.64 -44.41 -1.36
N GLY A 96 -28.35 -43.41 -0.82
CA GLY A 96 -28.92 -43.59 0.53
C GLY A 96 -29.58 -42.43 1.29
N GLY A 97 -29.87 -41.26 0.69
CA GLY A 97 -30.50 -40.15 1.42
C GLY A 97 -31.80 -39.67 0.79
N VAL A 98 -32.94 -40.13 1.32
CA VAL A 98 -34.33 -39.80 0.94
C VAL A 98 -34.93 -38.87 2.01
N PRO A 99 -36.09 -38.23 1.78
CA PRO A 99 -36.49 -37.28 0.73
C PRO A 99 -36.41 -35.81 1.19
#